data_AF-A0A316X2H7-F1
#
_entry.id   AF-A0A316X2H7-F1
#
_cell.length_a   1.000
_cell.length_b   1.000
_cell.length_c   1.000
_cell.angle_alpha   90.00
_cell.angle_beta   90.00
_cell.angle_gamma   90.00
#
_symmetry.space_group_name_H-M   'P 1'
#
loop_
_entity.id
_entity.type
_entity.pdbx_description
1 polymer ?
#
loop_
_entity_poly.entity_id
_entity_poly.type
_entity_poly.pdbx_seq_one_letter_code
_entity_poly.pdbx_strand_id
1 'polypeptide(L)'
;MRKIQLLLMLLITSVITFGQIGISTDKPNINAGLHISERIDPASTAAPDKFNGVIIQRYTTAERNTMSLGAAENGLTIYNKDTSCYDYWNGTSSKWSSICGKLGPSEFNVGSIDCSTDISLNGSYTTDTGLTTSEYIKIKVNITSPGSYDFRAYSSPDNGYYFSSVGEFATTGIKTVFLYGSGVPVNAGTDIFVLTLNGQTKHCDDQLKAIVSKKIKSLATVKLGDVTNTSYKFSSQTFTTFMNSWSNFGPLSSSTVRTDGSPMAPDDLNDTGDLSTIMSYDIIGMGWRSGNDITALQRSSLFTFANTPRKVLLIATEFYGGLGSMNNTLGLLNSLIGDITLTSADIVNNPAVNATTGMADFFTSDPANDPFLKGIFGDVTGMKFADQASGGYSISKTKLSQSNNVQILAANGNSVSAFKVKNKGVFWVEDGAFFSSQSGGSGFLPGSGSSAGPDCYTPYAGVMGAKPIQCGPSSTQGTNSGGSIFSGNIIFWALQQLQ
;
A
#
# COMPACT_ATOMS: atom_id res chain seq x y z
N MET A 1 48.44 -99.54 -28.47
CA MET A 1 47.31 -99.15 -29.33
C MET A 1 46.03 -98.77 -28.56
N ARG A 2 45.58 -99.53 -27.53
CA ARG A 2 44.38 -99.17 -26.72
C ARG A 2 44.39 -97.78 -26.05
N LYS A 3 45.55 -97.28 -25.60
CA LYS A 3 45.66 -95.95 -24.94
C LYS A 3 45.50 -94.77 -25.91
N ILE A 4 45.77 -94.97 -27.21
CA ILE A 4 45.65 -93.93 -28.23
C ILE A 4 44.19 -93.78 -28.69
N GLN A 5 43.44 -94.89 -28.76
CA GLN A 5 42.01 -94.86 -29.07
C GLN A 5 41.17 -94.23 -27.94
N LEU A 6 41.56 -94.43 -26.67
CA LEU A 6 40.89 -93.77 -25.53
C LEU A 6 41.15 -92.25 -25.50
N LEU A 7 42.35 -91.82 -25.90
CA LEU A 7 42.70 -90.40 -25.99
C LEU A 7 41.97 -89.71 -27.16
N LEU A 8 41.81 -90.42 -28.29
CA LEU A 8 41.05 -89.93 -29.44
C LEU A 8 39.56 -89.81 -29.15
N MET A 9 39.00 -90.70 -28.32
CA MET A 9 37.60 -90.65 -27.91
C MET A 9 37.33 -89.53 -26.88
N LEU A 10 38.30 -89.21 -26.00
CA LEU A 10 38.22 -88.05 -25.10
C LEU A 10 38.39 -86.71 -25.82
N LEU A 11 39.07 -86.67 -26.97
CA LEU A 11 39.25 -85.45 -27.76
C LEU A 11 38.03 -85.07 -28.62
N ILE A 12 37.11 -86.01 -28.86
CA ILE A 12 35.96 -85.82 -29.77
C ILE A 12 34.67 -85.39 -29.03
N THR A 13 34.61 -85.48 -27.70
CA THR A 13 33.39 -85.11 -26.94
C THR A 13 33.56 -83.97 -25.92
N SER A 14 34.69 -83.27 -25.88
CA SER A 14 34.77 -81.99 -25.15
C SER A 14 34.07 -80.88 -25.95
N VAL A 15 32.75 -80.84 -25.82
CA VAL A 15 31.90 -79.75 -26.29
C VAL A 15 32.14 -78.52 -25.41
N ILE A 16 32.47 -77.38 -26.02
CA ILE A 16 32.27 -76.07 -25.41
C ILE A 16 31.48 -75.22 -26.42
N THR A 17 30.18 -75.10 -26.19
CA THR A 17 29.32 -74.16 -26.94
C THR A 17 29.02 -72.97 -26.04
N PHE A 18 29.49 -71.78 -26.40
CA PHE A 18 29.15 -70.53 -25.73
C PHE A 18 27.84 -69.98 -26.31
N GLY A 19 26.74 -70.10 -25.57
CA GLY A 19 25.45 -69.50 -25.92
C GLY A 19 25.18 -68.24 -25.10
N GLN A 20 24.67 -67.18 -25.74
CA GLN A 20 24.24 -65.96 -25.05
C GLN A 20 22.93 -66.21 -24.31
N ILE A 21 22.79 -65.64 -23.11
CA ILE A 21 21.59 -65.78 -22.27
C ILE A 21 20.86 -64.43 -22.25
N GLY A 22 19.61 -64.40 -22.69
CA GLY A 22 18.75 -63.22 -22.65
C GLY A 22 17.95 -63.19 -21.37
N ILE A 23 17.85 -62.02 -20.73
CA ILE A 23 16.92 -61.85 -19.61
C ILE A 23 15.55 -61.51 -20.21
N SER A 24 14.56 -62.37 -19.96
CA SER A 24 13.17 -62.28 -20.46
C SER A 24 12.98 -62.39 -21.98
N THR A 25 13.94 -62.99 -22.68
CA THR A 25 13.75 -63.45 -24.07
C THR A 25 14.57 -64.73 -24.29
N ASP A 26 13.94 -65.75 -24.89
CA ASP A 26 14.57 -67.00 -25.35
C ASP A 26 15.29 -66.82 -26.71
N LYS A 27 15.13 -65.63 -27.30
CA LYS A 27 15.97 -65.05 -28.35
C LYS A 27 16.67 -63.81 -27.78
N PRO A 28 17.67 -63.95 -26.88
CA PRO A 28 18.57 -62.84 -26.58
C PRO A 28 18.97 -62.22 -27.91
N ASN A 29 18.86 -60.89 -28.01
CA ASN A 29 19.48 -60.22 -29.13
C ASN A 29 20.93 -60.71 -29.18
N ILE A 30 21.45 -61.10 -30.34
CA ILE A 30 22.78 -61.73 -30.44
C ILE A 30 23.92 -60.82 -29.91
N ASN A 31 23.58 -59.57 -29.55
CA ASN A 31 24.43 -58.54 -28.93
C ASN A 31 24.03 -58.13 -27.50
N ALA A 32 23.03 -58.74 -26.86
CA ALA A 32 22.70 -58.51 -25.45
C ALA A 32 23.76 -59.18 -24.55
N GLY A 33 24.84 -58.45 -24.26
CA GLY A 33 25.78 -58.76 -23.20
C GLY A 33 26.02 -57.47 -22.43
N LEU A 34 25.79 -57.45 -21.11
CA LEU A 34 26.34 -56.34 -20.33
C LEU A 34 27.83 -56.66 -20.09
N HIS A 35 28.63 -56.27 -21.08
CA HIS A 35 30.09 -56.28 -21.01
C HIS A 35 30.54 -54.83 -20.86
N ILE A 36 31.08 -54.46 -19.69
CA ILE A 36 31.81 -53.19 -19.51
C ILE A 36 33.25 -53.48 -19.99
N SER A 37 33.59 -53.11 -21.22
CA SER A 37 34.92 -53.35 -21.78
C SER A 37 35.83 -52.13 -21.68
N GLU A 38 37.11 -52.37 -21.43
CA GLU A 38 38.20 -51.43 -21.69
C GLU A 38 38.60 -51.56 -23.17
N ARG A 39 38.65 -50.43 -23.90
CA ARG A 39 39.20 -50.17 -25.27
C ARG A 39 38.23 -49.86 -26.41
N ILE A 40 38.52 -48.72 -27.05
CA ILE A 40 38.35 -48.48 -28.49
C ILE A 40 39.73 -48.70 -29.14
N ASP A 41 39.77 -49.49 -30.22
CA ASP A 41 40.90 -49.71 -31.15
C ASP A 41 42.15 -50.50 -30.65
N PRO A 42 42.37 -51.74 -31.13
CA PRO A 42 43.60 -52.52 -30.87
C PRO A 42 44.89 -51.92 -31.45
N ALA A 43 44.84 -50.93 -32.34
CA ALA A 43 46.01 -50.35 -33.02
C ALA A 43 46.55 -49.05 -32.41
N SER A 44 45.88 -48.45 -31.40
CA SER A 44 46.30 -47.18 -30.82
C SER A 44 47.36 -47.34 -29.71
N THR A 45 48.53 -46.70 -29.89
CA THR A 45 49.64 -46.64 -28.91
C THR A 45 49.62 -45.39 -28.03
N ALA A 46 48.59 -44.54 -28.14
CA ALA A 46 48.42 -43.34 -27.33
C ALA A 46 47.41 -43.59 -26.20
N ALA A 47 47.90 -43.91 -25.00
CA ALA A 47 47.20 -43.94 -23.70
C ALA A 47 45.64 -44.13 -23.72
N PRO A 48 45.10 -45.36 -23.77
CA PRO A 48 43.68 -45.57 -24.10
C PRO A 48 42.75 -46.10 -22.98
N ASP A 49 43.02 -45.92 -21.68
CA ASP A 49 42.21 -46.58 -20.62
C ASP A 49 41.49 -45.65 -19.63
N LYS A 50 41.36 -44.34 -19.92
CA LYS A 50 40.89 -43.37 -18.92
C LYS A 50 39.40 -42.96 -18.97
N PHE A 51 38.60 -43.39 -19.96
CA PHE A 51 37.30 -42.74 -20.25
C PHE A 51 36.09 -43.63 -20.67
N ASN A 52 35.93 -44.85 -20.15
CA ASN A 52 34.76 -45.71 -20.46
C ASN A 52 33.70 -45.73 -19.34
N GLY A 53 32.40 -45.83 -19.68
CA GLY A 53 31.28 -45.85 -18.70
C GLY A 53 29.97 -46.39 -19.27
N VAL A 54 28.94 -46.55 -18.42
CA VAL A 54 27.60 -47.00 -18.81
C VAL A 54 26.64 -45.81 -18.90
N ILE A 55 25.95 -45.65 -20.03
CA ILE A 55 24.83 -44.71 -20.16
C ILE A 55 23.53 -45.49 -20.09
N ILE A 56 22.71 -45.22 -19.07
CA ILE A 56 21.36 -45.79 -18.96
C ILE A 56 20.33 -44.91 -19.66
N GLN A 57 19.10 -45.41 -19.80
CA GLN A 57 18.01 -44.71 -20.47
C GLN A 57 17.73 -43.34 -19.84
N ARG A 58 17.62 -42.28 -20.66
CA ARG A 58 17.53 -40.89 -20.19
C ARG A 58 16.18 -40.27 -20.55
N TYR A 59 15.48 -39.71 -19.58
CA TYR A 59 14.14 -39.11 -19.75
C TYR A 59 14.05 -37.75 -19.05
N THR A 60 13.20 -36.85 -19.52
CA THR A 60 12.75 -35.71 -18.71
C THR A 60 11.79 -36.20 -17.62
N THR A 61 11.52 -35.36 -16.64
CA THR A 61 10.52 -35.61 -15.59
C THR A 61 9.14 -35.79 -16.19
N ALA A 62 8.79 -35.02 -17.24
CA ALA A 62 7.54 -35.18 -17.95
C ALA A 62 7.45 -36.54 -18.66
N GLU A 63 8.49 -36.91 -19.43
CA GLU A 63 8.54 -38.17 -20.18
C GLU A 63 8.45 -39.38 -19.24
N ARG A 64 9.23 -39.44 -18.15
CA ARG A 64 9.20 -40.57 -17.22
C ARG A 64 7.86 -40.71 -16.48
N ASN A 65 7.14 -39.60 -16.25
CA ASN A 65 5.86 -39.61 -15.54
C ASN A 65 4.72 -40.14 -16.42
N THR A 66 4.94 -40.30 -17.73
CA THR A 66 3.99 -40.97 -18.63
C THR A 66 4.09 -42.50 -18.59
N MET A 67 5.11 -43.05 -17.94
CA MET A 67 5.30 -44.50 -17.84
C MET A 67 4.25 -45.10 -16.90
N SER A 68 3.55 -46.14 -17.37
CA SER A 68 2.63 -46.91 -16.55
C SER A 68 3.39 -47.95 -15.72
N LEU A 69 3.88 -47.52 -14.55
CA LEU A 69 4.71 -48.34 -13.66
C LEU A 69 3.92 -48.79 -12.43
N GLY A 70 4.10 -50.05 -12.04
CA GLY A 70 3.52 -50.65 -10.84
C GLY A 70 4.59 -51.29 -9.97
N ALA A 71 4.19 -52.25 -9.14
CA ALA A 71 5.12 -52.96 -8.27
C ALA A 71 6.16 -53.81 -9.05
N ALA A 72 5.84 -54.25 -10.27
CA ALA A 72 6.69 -55.11 -11.10
C ALA A 72 7.95 -54.40 -11.62
N GLU A 73 7.89 -53.07 -11.78
CA GLU A 73 9.01 -52.25 -12.26
C GLU A 73 9.85 -51.67 -11.11
N ASN A 74 9.67 -52.14 -9.87
CA ASN A 74 10.44 -51.68 -8.72
C ASN A 74 11.96 -51.82 -8.97
N GLY A 75 12.70 -50.72 -8.84
CA GLY A 75 14.13 -50.64 -9.14
C GLY A 75 14.48 -50.22 -10.57
N LEU A 76 13.49 -50.00 -11.45
CA LEU A 76 13.70 -49.42 -12.79
C LEU A 76 14.48 -48.11 -12.64
N THR A 77 15.70 -48.05 -13.19
CA THR A 77 16.60 -46.90 -13.05
C THR A 77 16.74 -46.17 -14.38
N ILE A 78 16.60 -44.85 -14.34
CA ILE A 78 16.75 -43.94 -15.49
C ILE A 78 17.61 -42.75 -15.11
N TYR A 79 18.18 -42.06 -16.09
CA TYR A 79 18.82 -40.76 -15.88
C TYR A 79 17.83 -39.65 -16.22
N ASN A 80 17.46 -38.83 -15.24
CA ASN A 80 16.56 -37.72 -15.41
C ASN A 80 17.32 -36.48 -15.92
N LYS A 81 16.95 -36.02 -17.12
CA LYS A 81 17.59 -34.88 -17.82
C LYS A 81 17.32 -33.54 -17.13
N ASP A 82 16.19 -33.40 -16.43
CA ASP A 82 15.81 -32.13 -15.80
C ASP A 82 16.51 -31.96 -14.45
N THR A 83 16.70 -33.08 -13.72
CA THR A 83 17.40 -33.08 -12.43
C THR A 83 18.89 -33.38 -12.57
N SER A 84 19.34 -33.78 -13.76
CA SER A 84 20.70 -34.28 -14.06
C SER A 84 21.13 -35.44 -13.15
N CYS A 85 20.19 -36.31 -12.80
CA CYS A 85 20.40 -37.34 -11.78
C CYS A 85 19.80 -38.70 -12.16
N TYR A 86 20.38 -39.77 -11.61
CA TYR A 86 19.80 -41.11 -11.62
C TYR A 86 18.58 -41.19 -10.72
N ASP A 87 17.43 -41.51 -11.31
CA ASP A 87 16.19 -41.78 -10.61
C ASP A 87 15.84 -43.27 -10.72
N TYR A 88 15.27 -43.85 -9.66
CA TYR A 88 14.74 -45.21 -9.67
C TYR A 88 13.26 -45.23 -9.27
N TRP A 89 12.49 -46.15 -9.84
CA TRP A 89 11.10 -46.36 -9.46
C TRP A 89 11.02 -47.16 -8.16
N ASN A 90 10.38 -46.58 -7.14
CA ASN A 90 10.05 -47.27 -5.90
C ASN A 90 8.62 -47.80 -6.01
N GLY A 91 8.48 -49.07 -6.40
CA GLY A 91 7.19 -49.73 -6.60
C GLY A 91 6.38 -49.89 -5.30
N THR A 92 7.02 -49.87 -4.13
CA THR A 92 6.33 -49.93 -2.82
C THR A 92 5.58 -48.64 -2.50
N SER A 93 6.14 -47.50 -2.89
CA SER A 93 5.54 -46.17 -2.66
C SER A 93 4.95 -45.55 -3.92
N SER A 94 4.95 -46.29 -5.04
CA SER A 94 4.46 -45.86 -6.36
C SER A 94 4.99 -44.47 -6.75
N LYS A 95 6.29 -44.25 -6.54
CA LYS A 95 6.93 -42.97 -6.85
C LYS A 95 8.35 -43.13 -7.34
N TRP A 96 8.79 -42.17 -8.14
CA TRP A 96 10.19 -42.03 -8.49
C TRP A 96 11.01 -41.47 -7.32
N SER A 97 12.20 -42.01 -7.10
CA SER A 97 13.17 -41.58 -6.09
C SER A 97 14.52 -41.29 -6.74
N SER A 98 15.27 -40.31 -6.22
CA SER A 98 16.55 -39.85 -6.77
C SER A 98 17.74 -40.40 -5.98
N ILE A 99 18.84 -40.77 -6.65
CA ILE A 99 20.04 -41.35 -6.04
C ILE A 99 21.10 -40.27 -5.70
N CYS A 100 21.08 -39.13 -6.39
CA CYS A 100 22.18 -38.14 -6.31
C CYS A 100 21.98 -37.09 -5.22
N GLY A 101 21.05 -37.29 -4.28
CA GLY A 101 20.81 -36.36 -3.17
C GLY A 101 20.16 -35.03 -3.54
N LYS A 102 19.94 -34.75 -4.84
CA LYS A 102 19.08 -33.64 -5.27
C LYS A 102 17.64 -34.08 -5.04
N LEU A 103 17.12 -33.70 -3.87
CA LEU A 103 15.74 -33.96 -3.50
C LEU A 103 14.83 -33.25 -4.50
N GLY A 104 13.74 -33.91 -4.92
CA GLY A 104 12.72 -33.30 -5.75
C GLY A 104 12.01 -32.14 -5.02
N PRO A 105 10.90 -31.61 -5.55
CA PRO A 105 10.06 -30.72 -4.78
C PRO A 105 9.66 -31.37 -3.45
N SER A 106 9.67 -30.59 -2.37
CA SER A 106 9.18 -31.03 -1.07
C SER A 106 7.70 -31.38 -1.15
N GLU A 107 7.30 -32.41 -0.42
CA GLU A 107 5.91 -32.85 -0.34
C GLU A 107 5.30 -32.34 0.97
N PHE A 108 4.08 -31.79 0.87
CA PHE A 108 3.22 -31.39 1.98
C PHE A 108 1.79 -31.21 1.45
N ASN A 109 0.80 -31.22 2.35
CA ASN A 109 -0.59 -30.99 1.97
C ASN A 109 -0.95 -29.50 2.09
N VAL A 110 -1.11 -28.81 0.96
CA VAL A 110 -1.54 -27.40 0.92
C VAL A 110 -2.94 -27.21 1.53
N GLY A 111 -3.80 -28.21 1.40
CA GLY A 111 -5.15 -28.21 1.98
C GLY A 111 -5.16 -28.16 3.51
N SER A 112 -4.16 -28.74 4.17
CA SER A 112 -4.08 -28.76 5.64
C SER A 112 -3.51 -27.50 6.27
N ILE A 113 -3.06 -26.52 5.48
CA ILE A 113 -2.59 -25.22 6.00
C ILE A 113 -3.82 -24.43 6.49
N ASP A 114 -3.85 -24.10 7.77
CA ASP A 114 -4.88 -23.26 8.36
C ASP A 114 -4.49 -21.79 8.21
N CYS A 115 -5.21 -21.07 7.34
CA CYS A 115 -4.93 -19.65 7.09
C CYS A 115 -4.87 -18.83 8.38
N SER A 116 -5.71 -19.14 9.38
CA SER A 116 -5.85 -18.32 10.59
C SER A 116 -4.70 -18.48 11.60
N THR A 117 -3.99 -19.62 11.58
CA THR A 117 -2.96 -19.95 12.58
C THR A 117 -1.56 -20.18 11.98
N ASP A 118 -1.50 -20.54 10.70
CA ASP A 118 -0.27 -20.85 9.99
C ASP A 118 0.24 -19.72 9.10
N ILE A 119 -0.61 -18.76 8.74
CA ILE A 119 -0.27 -17.66 7.84
C ILE A 119 -0.43 -16.31 8.53
N SER A 120 0.54 -15.43 8.32
CA SER A 120 0.44 -14.03 8.73
C SER A 120 1.20 -13.14 7.74
N LEU A 121 0.59 -12.02 7.40
CA LEU A 121 1.21 -10.94 6.62
C LEU A 121 1.81 -9.91 7.59
N ASN A 122 3.04 -9.51 7.35
CA ASN A 122 3.73 -8.50 8.15
C ASN A 122 4.32 -7.41 7.25
N GLY A 123 4.18 -6.16 7.68
CA GLY A 123 4.72 -5.02 6.98
C GLY A 123 3.75 -3.86 6.87
N SER A 124 4.29 -2.74 6.43
CA SER A 124 3.56 -1.54 6.04
C SER A 124 3.78 -1.32 4.55
N TYR A 125 2.72 -1.02 3.82
CA TYR A 125 2.77 -0.88 2.36
C TYR A 125 2.37 0.53 1.96
N THR A 126 3.23 1.16 1.17
CA THR A 126 3.04 2.54 0.75
C THR A 126 3.35 2.64 -0.74
N THR A 127 2.54 3.37 -1.52
CA THR A 127 2.83 3.60 -2.94
C THR A 127 4.22 4.21 -3.12
N ASP A 128 4.87 3.97 -4.25
CA ASP A 128 6.17 4.59 -4.58
C ASP A 128 7.30 4.33 -3.55
N THR A 129 7.14 3.28 -2.74
CA THR A 129 8.12 2.84 -1.74
C THR A 129 8.36 1.35 -1.94
N GLY A 130 9.61 0.99 -2.29
CA GLY A 130 9.96 -0.39 -2.53
C GLY A 130 9.94 -1.23 -1.25
N LEU A 131 9.41 -2.45 -1.36
CA LEU A 131 9.44 -3.41 -0.26
C LEU A 131 10.86 -3.89 -0.01
N THR A 132 11.11 -4.24 1.26
CA THR A 132 12.37 -4.84 1.71
C THR A 132 12.09 -6.14 2.47
N THR A 133 13.11 -6.69 3.12
CA THR A 133 12.95 -7.87 3.98
C THR A 133 12.15 -7.60 5.27
N SER A 134 11.83 -6.35 5.60
CA SER A 134 10.91 -6.02 6.70
C SER A 134 9.45 -6.36 6.39
N GLU A 135 9.07 -6.40 5.11
CA GLU A 135 7.75 -6.81 4.66
C GLU A 135 7.81 -8.28 4.25
N TYR A 136 7.05 -9.15 4.91
CA TYR A 136 7.08 -10.58 4.64
C TYR A 136 5.76 -11.28 4.94
N ILE A 137 5.55 -12.41 4.27
CA ILE A 137 4.53 -13.40 4.65
C ILE A 137 5.22 -14.52 5.39
N LYS A 138 4.74 -14.83 6.59
CA LYS A 138 5.17 -15.99 7.37
C LYS A 138 4.20 -17.14 7.15
N ILE A 139 4.72 -18.31 6.82
CA ILE A 139 3.95 -19.54 6.56
C ILE A 139 4.50 -20.68 7.42
N LYS A 140 3.63 -21.36 8.17
CA LYS A 140 3.93 -22.67 8.77
C LYS A 140 3.41 -23.78 7.87
N VAL A 141 4.23 -24.79 7.65
CA VAL A 141 3.93 -25.91 6.75
C VAL A 141 4.50 -27.18 7.36
N ASN A 142 3.71 -28.26 7.35
CA ASN A 142 4.15 -29.58 7.79
C ASN A 142 4.70 -30.39 6.61
N ILE A 143 6.02 -30.53 6.54
CA ILE A 143 6.73 -31.22 5.46
C ILE A 143 6.67 -32.74 5.65
N THR A 144 6.14 -33.46 4.67
CA THR A 144 6.05 -34.93 4.66
C THR A 144 7.20 -35.58 3.91
N SER A 145 7.83 -34.88 2.96
CA SER A 145 9.08 -35.31 2.31
C SER A 145 10.06 -34.15 2.14
N PRO A 146 11.34 -34.30 2.51
CA PRO A 146 12.40 -33.33 2.21
C PRO A 146 12.47 -33.01 0.71
N GLY A 147 12.86 -31.77 0.38
CA GLY A 147 12.89 -31.31 -1.00
C GLY A 147 13.00 -29.81 -1.17
N SER A 148 13.17 -29.39 -2.42
CA SER A 148 13.14 -27.98 -2.81
C SER A 148 11.76 -27.36 -2.61
N TYR A 149 11.70 -26.06 -2.40
CA TYR A 149 10.46 -25.31 -2.38
C TYR A 149 10.59 -24.01 -3.17
N ASP A 150 9.48 -23.62 -3.79
CA ASP A 150 9.29 -22.36 -4.50
C ASP A 150 7.91 -21.81 -4.12
N PHE A 151 7.91 -20.87 -3.17
CA PHE A 151 6.70 -20.27 -2.61
C PHE A 151 6.61 -18.82 -3.08
N ARG A 152 5.47 -18.44 -3.66
CA ARG A 152 5.21 -17.08 -4.14
C ARG A 152 3.83 -16.60 -3.70
N ALA A 153 3.68 -15.29 -3.56
CA ALA A 153 2.40 -14.64 -3.34
C ALA A 153 2.30 -13.40 -4.25
N TYR A 154 1.25 -13.34 -5.05
CA TYR A 154 0.99 -12.22 -5.97
C TYR A 154 -0.33 -11.56 -5.59
N SER A 155 -0.39 -10.23 -5.68
CA SER A 155 -1.65 -9.52 -5.53
C SER A 155 -2.57 -9.78 -6.72
N SER A 156 -3.87 -9.82 -6.46
CA SER A 156 -4.90 -9.96 -7.49
C SER A 156 -6.01 -8.93 -7.25
N PRO A 157 -6.11 -7.87 -8.08
CA PRO A 157 -5.29 -7.57 -9.26
C PRO A 157 -3.83 -7.25 -8.90
N ASP A 158 -2.93 -7.39 -9.89
CA ASP A 158 -1.52 -7.06 -9.73
C ASP A 158 -1.35 -5.57 -9.42
N ASN A 159 -0.48 -5.28 -8.44
CA ASN A 159 -0.19 -3.93 -7.98
C ASN A 159 1.30 -3.61 -7.95
N GLY A 160 2.13 -4.39 -8.67
CA GLY A 160 3.56 -4.10 -8.88
C GLY A 160 4.50 -4.61 -7.79
N TYR A 161 4.00 -5.42 -6.85
CA TYR A 161 4.81 -6.05 -5.81
C TYR A 161 4.32 -7.46 -5.47
N TYR A 162 5.21 -8.27 -4.93
CA TYR A 162 4.97 -9.68 -4.63
C TYR A 162 5.85 -10.16 -3.49
N PHE A 163 5.57 -11.36 -2.98
CA PHE A 163 6.39 -12.02 -1.97
C PHE A 163 6.92 -13.34 -2.52
N SER A 164 8.16 -13.69 -2.20
CA SER A 164 8.71 -14.99 -2.63
C SER A 164 9.76 -15.56 -1.69
N SER A 165 9.91 -16.88 -1.72
CA SER A 165 10.96 -17.62 -1.04
C SER A 165 11.26 -18.90 -1.82
N VAL A 166 12.54 -19.15 -2.05
CA VAL A 166 13.04 -20.38 -2.67
C VAL A 166 14.10 -21.00 -1.78
N GLY A 167 14.11 -22.32 -1.68
CA GLY A 167 15.09 -23.02 -0.84
C GLY A 167 14.86 -24.52 -0.81
N GLU A 168 15.35 -25.17 0.25
CA GLU A 168 15.23 -26.61 0.44
C GLU A 168 14.92 -26.95 1.90
N PHE A 169 14.07 -27.96 2.11
CA PHE A 169 13.86 -28.59 3.41
C PHE A 169 14.70 -29.85 3.52
N ALA A 170 15.64 -29.87 4.46
CA ALA A 170 16.48 -31.05 4.72
C ALA A 170 15.78 -32.14 5.56
N THR A 171 14.70 -31.79 6.27
CA THR A 171 14.00 -32.69 7.20
C THR A 171 12.49 -32.48 7.15
N THR A 172 11.74 -33.52 7.53
CA THR A 172 10.29 -33.49 7.69
C THR A 172 9.85 -32.70 8.94
N GLY A 173 8.53 -32.58 9.13
CA GLY A 173 7.90 -31.92 10.26
C GLY A 173 7.53 -30.46 9.98
N ILE A 174 7.07 -29.75 11.02
CA ILE A 174 6.62 -28.36 10.90
C ILE A 174 7.83 -27.46 10.67
N LYS A 175 7.79 -26.70 9.56
CA LYS A 175 8.76 -25.68 9.18
C LYS A 175 8.08 -24.33 9.06
N THR A 176 8.84 -23.27 9.35
CA THR A 176 8.41 -21.88 9.14
C THR A 176 9.19 -21.30 7.97
N VAL A 177 8.50 -20.74 7.00
CA VAL A 177 9.08 -20.07 5.83
C VAL A 177 8.68 -18.60 5.84
N PHE A 178 9.62 -17.74 5.48
CA PHE A 178 9.40 -16.32 5.27
C PHE A 178 9.51 -16.03 3.77
N LEU A 179 8.44 -15.48 3.19
CA LEU A 179 8.44 -14.94 1.84
C LEU A 179 8.68 -13.44 1.96
N TYR A 180 9.82 -12.97 1.48
CA TYR A 180 10.18 -11.56 1.56
C TYR A 180 9.57 -10.78 0.40
N GLY A 181 9.18 -9.54 0.70
CA GLY A 181 8.60 -8.62 -0.27
C GLY A 181 9.60 -8.12 -1.30
N SER A 182 9.12 -7.91 -2.52
CA SER A 182 9.87 -7.30 -3.62
C SER A 182 8.93 -6.51 -4.51
N GLY A 183 9.46 -5.47 -5.17
CA GLY A 183 8.69 -4.56 -6.02
C GLY A 183 8.23 -3.30 -5.29
N VAL A 184 7.38 -2.52 -5.96
CA VAL A 184 6.90 -1.21 -5.50
C VAL A 184 5.39 -1.16 -5.72
N PRO A 185 4.57 -0.95 -4.67
CA PRO A 185 3.14 -0.79 -4.83
C PRO A 185 2.81 0.43 -5.68
N VAL A 186 1.92 0.27 -6.66
CA VAL A 186 1.55 1.33 -7.62
C VAL A 186 0.31 2.08 -7.18
N ASN A 187 -0.75 1.35 -6.82
CA ASN A 187 -2.05 1.90 -6.47
C ASN A 187 -2.28 1.77 -4.96
N ALA A 188 -2.83 2.82 -4.35
CA ALA A 188 -3.32 2.73 -2.98
C ALA A 188 -4.64 1.94 -2.95
N GLY A 189 -4.90 1.23 -1.85
CA GLY A 189 -6.10 0.40 -1.74
C GLY A 189 -5.90 -0.82 -0.84
N THR A 190 -6.73 -1.83 -1.05
CA THR A 190 -6.61 -3.12 -0.38
C THR A 190 -6.23 -4.18 -1.39
N ASP A 191 -5.07 -4.79 -1.19
CA ASP A 191 -4.56 -5.86 -2.02
C ASP A 191 -4.76 -7.21 -1.34
N ILE A 192 -5.24 -8.19 -2.09
CA ILE A 192 -5.39 -9.57 -1.64
C ILE A 192 -4.35 -10.42 -2.34
N PHE A 193 -3.54 -11.14 -1.57
CA PHE A 193 -2.51 -12.03 -2.11
C PHE A 193 -3.01 -13.46 -2.27
N VAL A 194 -2.71 -14.04 -3.43
CA VAL A 194 -2.93 -15.46 -3.73
C VAL A 194 -1.60 -16.20 -3.59
N LEU A 195 -1.56 -17.23 -2.74
CA LEU A 195 -0.36 -18.05 -2.54
C LEU A 195 -0.24 -19.11 -3.63
N THR A 196 0.99 -19.30 -4.10
CA THR A 196 1.41 -20.43 -4.92
C THR A 196 2.53 -21.16 -4.19
N LEU A 197 2.26 -22.38 -3.73
CA LEU A 197 3.17 -23.21 -2.95
C LEU A 197 3.56 -24.43 -3.80
N ASN A 198 4.79 -24.46 -4.33
CA ASN A 198 5.24 -25.49 -5.28
C ASN A 198 4.27 -25.69 -6.47
N GLY A 199 3.75 -24.58 -7.00
CA GLY A 199 2.80 -24.58 -8.12
C GLY A 199 1.33 -24.83 -7.74
N GLN A 200 1.02 -25.11 -6.48
CA GLN A 200 -0.36 -25.28 -6.00
C GLN A 200 -0.90 -23.99 -5.37
N THR A 201 -2.13 -23.63 -5.71
CA THR A 201 -2.77 -22.39 -5.25
C THR A 201 -3.43 -22.56 -3.88
N LYS A 202 -3.30 -21.56 -3.01
CA LYS A 202 -4.01 -21.44 -1.73
C LYS A 202 -4.56 -20.02 -1.56
N HIS A 203 -5.85 -19.92 -1.24
CA HIS A 203 -6.53 -18.67 -0.91
C HIS A 203 -6.62 -18.52 0.61
N CYS A 204 -6.18 -17.36 1.11
CA CYS A 204 -6.22 -16.99 2.52
C CYS A 204 -6.56 -15.49 2.65
N ASP A 205 -7.57 -15.06 1.91
CA ASP A 205 -7.82 -13.67 1.53
C ASP A 205 -7.96 -12.70 2.73
N ASP A 206 -8.48 -13.16 3.86
CA ASP A 206 -8.59 -12.33 5.07
C ASP A 206 -7.26 -12.10 5.78
N GLN A 207 -6.36 -13.08 5.76
CA GLN A 207 -5.05 -13.02 6.42
C GLN A 207 -3.98 -12.41 5.51
N LEU A 208 -4.21 -12.49 4.19
CA LEU A 208 -3.33 -12.00 3.14
C LEU A 208 -3.87 -10.72 2.50
N LYS A 209 -4.36 -9.83 3.35
CA LYS A 209 -4.94 -8.54 2.99
C LYS A 209 -3.97 -7.41 3.36
N ALA A 210 -3.27 -6.87 2.38
CA ALA A 210 -2.43 -5.69 2.57
C ALA A 210 -3.25 -4.42 2.35
N ILE A 211 -3.01 -3.39 3.17
CA ILE A 211 -3.52 -2.05 2.89
C ILE A 211 -2.35 -1.25 2.38
N VAL A 212 -2.42 -0.92 1.10
CA VAL A 212 -1.45 -0.04 0.45
C VAL A 212 -1.89 1.38 0.69
N SER A 213 -1.10 2.07 1.50
CA SER A 213 -1.29 3.47 1.80
C SER A 213 -0.70 4.31 0.68
N LYS A 214 -1.24 5.50 0.45
CA LYS A 214 -0.62 6.43 -0.48
C LYS A 214 0.59 7.06 0.19
N LYS A 215 1.71 7.19 -0.54
CA LYS A 215 2.83 8.04 -0.08
C LYS A 215 2.40 9.48 -0.12
N ILE A 216 2.28 10.08 1.06
CA ILE A 216 1.96 11.49 1.21
C ILE A 216 3.25 12.16 1.62
N LYS A 217 3.76 13.03 0.77
CA LYS A 217 5.06 13.69 0.96
C LYS A 217 4.88 15.20 0.90
N SER A 218 3.90 15.75 1.61
CA SER A 218 3.30 16.93 0.99
C SER A 218 2.42 17.87 1.77
N LEU A 219 2.30 17.75 3.09
CA LEU A 219 1.55 18.75 3.83
C LEU A 219 2.49 19.77 4.47
N ALA A 220 2.32 21.04 4.11
CA ALA A 220 3.01 22.14 4.77
C ALA A 220 2.06 23.26 5.15
N THR A 221 2.42 23.98 6.20
CA THR A 221 1.84 25.28 6.54
C THR A 221 2.76 26.39 6.04
N VAL A 222 2.19 27.40 5.38
CA VAL A 222 2.85 28.68 5.12
C VAL A 222 2.19 29.76 5.96
N LYS A 223 3.00 30.56 6.66
CA LYS A 223 2.50 31.66 7.47
C LYS A 223 2.98 33.01 6.93
N LEU A 224 2.05 33.93 6.69
CA LEU A 224 2.35 35.25 6.14
C LEU A 224 2.04 36.36 7.18
N GLY A 225 2.88 37.39 7.25
CA GLY A 225 2.67 38.55 8.14
C GLY A 225 3.37 38.46 9.50
N ASP A 226 2.65 38.07 10.56
CA ASP A 226 3.20 37.95 11.93
C ASP A 226 3.70 36.53 12.16
N VAL A 227 5.01 36.27 12.13
CA VAL A 227 5.62 34.93 12.31
C VAL A 227 5.55 34.38 13.73
N THR A 228 5.19 35.17 14.74
CA THR A 228 5.25 34.76 16.17
C THR A 228 3.96 34.14 16.72
N ASN A 229 2.79 34.43 16.15
CA ASN A 229 1.50 33.86 16.57
C ASN A 229 1.35 32.35 16.25
N THR A 230 1.04 31.49 17.22
CA THR A 230 0.89 30.04 16.97
C THR A 230 -0.51 29.63 16.45
N SER A 231 -1.45 30.57 16.37
CA SER A 231 -2.80 30.34 15.81
C SER A 231 -2.78 30.28 14.27
N TYR A 232 -3.75 29.58 13.68
CA TYR A 232 -4.00 29.53 12.22
C TYR A 232 -2.92 28.83 11.40
N LYS A 233 -2.39 27.73 11.92
CA LYS A 233 -1.40 26.89 11.24
C LYS A 233 -1.87 25.43 11.19
N PHE A 234 -1.57 24.71 10.12
CA PHE A 234 -1.74 23.25 10.14
C PHE A 234 -0.72 22.58 11.06
N SER A 235 0.40 23.24 11.41
CA SER A 235 1.28 22.80 12.51
C SER A 235 0.66 22.98 13.91
N SER A 236 -0.61 23.42 14.04
CA SER A 236 -1.28 23.47 15.34
C SER A 236 -1.35 22.08 15.98
N GLN A 237 -1.39 22.04 17.31
CA GLN A 237 -1.50 20.78 18.04
C GLN A 237 -2.77 20.02 17.65
N THR A 238 -3.89 20.72 17.45
CA THR A 238 -5.17 20.11 17.06
C THR A 238 -5.10 19.45 15.69
N PHE A 239 -4.56 20.16 14.69
CA PHE A 239 -4.39 19.62 13.35
C PHE A 239 -3.41 18.44 13.34
N THR A 240 -2.26 18.59 14.00
CA THR A 240 -1.25 17.53 14.10
C THR A 240 -1.80 16.29 14.78
N THR A 241 -2.57 16.46 15.86
CA THR A 241 -3.26 15.35 16.54
C THR A 241 -4.33 14.70 15.66
N PHE A 242 -5.07 15.48 14.87
CA PHE A 242 -6.05 14.95 13.90
C PHE A 242 -5.36 14.08 12.84
N MET A 243 -4.28 14.59 12.23
CA MET A 243 -3.55 13.90 11.16
C MET A 243 -2.79 12.67 11.64
N ASN A 244 -2.22 12.72 12.85
CA ASN A 244 -1.47 11.59 13.43
C ASN A 244 -2.35 10.59 14.20
N SER A 245 -3.66 10.83 14.28
CA SER A 245 -4.58 9.92 14.96
C SER A 245 -4.75 8.65 14.15
N TRP A 246 -4.37 7.49 14.69
CA TRP A 246 -4.65 6.21 14.04
C TRP A 246 -6.14 5.94 13.90
N SER A 247 -7.00 6.55 14.72
CA SER A 247 -8.45 6.44 14.55
C SER A 247 -8.95 7.19 13.30
N ASN A 248 -8.23 8.22 12.84
CA ASN A 248 -8.52 8.96 11.61
C ASN A 248 -7.71 8.43 10.43
N PHE A 249 -6.37 8.45 10.53
CA PHE A 249 -5.40 8.02 9.53
C PHE A 249 -4.45 7.00 10.16
N GLY A 250 -4.76 5.71 10.04
CA GLY A 250 -3.93 4.69 10.67
C GLY A 250 -4.16 3.27 10.18
N PRO A 251 -3.42 2.29 10.75
CA PRO A 251 -3.42 0.91 10.26
C PRO A 251 -4.60 0.08 10.79
N LEU A 252 -5.38 0.63 11.73
CA LEU A 252 -6.47 -0.10 12.38
C LEU A 252 -7.58 -0.41 11.37
N SER A 253 -8.25 -1.54 11.55
CA SER A 253 -9.46 -1.86 10.78
C SER A 253 -10.61 -0.86 11.06
N SER A 254 -10.55 -0.16 12.20
CA SER A 254 -11.49 0.89 12.61
C SER A 254 -11.04 2.31 12.28
N SER A 255 -9.87 2.48 11.63
CA SER A 255 -9.40 3.77 11.14
C SER A 255 -10.39 4.31 10.09
N THR A 256 -10.77 5.59 10.19
CA THR A 256 -11.68 6.22 9.21
C THR A 256 -11.08 6.17 7.80
N VAL A 257 -9.79 6.49 7.70
CA VAL A 257 -8.96 6.37 6.51
C VAL A 257 -7.81 5.45 6.87
N ARG A 258 -7.70 4.32 6.18
CA ARG A 258 -6.70 3.31 6.51
C ARG A 258 -5.36 3.69 5.87
N THR A 259 -4.34 3.87 6.69
CA THR A 259 -2.97 4.21 6.30
C THR A 259 -1.96 3.24 6.95
N ASP A 260 -0.68 3.40 6.69
CA ASP A 260 0.40 2.55 7.18
C ASP A 260 0.81 2.87 8.63
N GLY A 261 0.15 3.87 9.22
CA GLY A 261 0.44 4.39 10.56
C GLY A 261 1.61 5.36 10.62
N SER A 262 2.20 5.73 9.48
CA SER A 262 3.21 6.78 9.43
C SER A 262 2.61 8.12 9.88
N PRO A 263 3.36 8.94 10.64
CA PRO A 263 2.91 10.28 11.00
C PRO A 263 2.67 11.14 9.75
N MET A 264 1.53 11.82 9.71
CA MET A 264 1.14 12.74 8.64
C MET A 264 1.20 14.20 9.10
N ALA A 265 2.08 14.49 10.06
CA ALA A 265 2.27 15.84 10.59
C ALA A 265 2.71 16.80 9.46
N PRO A 266 2.12 17.99 9.38
CA PRO A 266 2.55 18.99 8.42
C PRO A 266 3.90 19.59 8.79
N ASP A 267 4.70 19.91 7.79
CA ASP A 267 5.89 20.76 7.96
C ASP A 267 5.46 22.21 8.24
N ASP A 268 6.13 22.89 9.17
CA ASP A 268 5.93 24.34 9.40
C ASP A 268 6.98 25.11 8.58
N LEU A 269 6.55 25.69 7.46
CA LEU A 269 7.42 26.50 6.63
C LEU A 269 7.50 27.92 7.19
N ASN A 270 8.68 28.30 7.65
CA ASN A 270 9.01 29.67 8.05
C ASN A 270 9.36 30.58 6.84
N ASP A 271 9.08 30.12 5.61
CA ASP A 271 9.36 30.86 4.39
C ASP A 271 8.35 32.01 4.24
N THR A 272 8.83 33.24 4.47
CA THR A 272 8.05 34.48 4.33
C THR A 272 8.38 35.25 3.05
N GLY A 273 9.27 34.69 2.20
CA GLY A 273 9.77 35.31 0.99
C GLY A 273 8.86 35.12 -0.22
N ASP A 274 9.41 34.62 -1.31
CA ASP A 274 8.70 34.34 -2.56
C ASP A 274 7.90 33.02 -2.52
N LEU A 275 7.99 32.24 -1.44
CA LEU A 275 7.34 30.93 -1.31
C LEU A 275 7.78 29.92 -2.36
N SER A 276 8.99 30.03 -2.91
CA SER A 276 9.51 29.10 -3.92
C SER A 276 9.53 27.63 -3.46
N THR A 277 9.66 27.40 -2.15
CA THR A 277 9.72 26.06 -1.53
C THR A 277 8.39 25.29 -1.57
N ILE A 278 7.25 26.00 -1.66
CA ILE A 278 5.91 25.39 -1.55
C ILE A 278 5.61 24.42 -2.69
N MET A 279 6.26 24.58 -3.84
CA MET A 279 6.07 23.72 -5.00
C MET A 279 6.49 22.26 -4.77
N SER A 280 7.33 22.02 -3.76
CA SER A 280 7.73 20.66 -3.35
C SER A 280 6.65 19.91 -2.57
N TYR A 281 5.61 20.61 -2.09
CA TYR A 281 4.47 20.07 -1.35
C TYR A 281 3.26 19.94 -2.26
N ASP A 282 2.31 19.05 -1.91
CA ASP A 282 1.08 18.84 -2.70
C ASP A 282 -0.12 19.54 -2.07
N ILE A 283 -0.12 19.71 -0.75
CA ILE A 283 -1.16 20.40 -0.01
C ILE A 283 -0.49 21.50 0.81
N ILE A 284 -0.92 22.74 0.56
CA ILE A 284 -0.48 23.89 1.33
C ILE A 284 -1.67 24.43 2.11
N GLY A 285 -1.55 24.42 3.44
CA GLY A 285 -2.36 25.27 4.31
C GLY A 285 -1.70 26.62 4.46
N MET A 286 -2.44 27.70 4.28
CA MET A 286 -1.95 29.04 4.59
C MET A 286 -2.80 29.74 5.63
N GLY A 287 -2.13 30.47 6.50
CA GLY A 287 -2.73 31.31 7.52
C GLY A 287 -2.07 32.68 7.58
N TRP A 288 -2.85 33.73 7.77
CA TRP A 288 -2.34 35.04 8.18
C TRP A 288 -3.30 35.76 9.10
N ARG A 289 -2.73 36.56 10.02
CA ARG A 289 -3.45 37.49 10.88
C ARG A 289 -3.44 38.88 10.27
N SER A 290 -4.54 39.58 10.44
CA SER A 290 -4.78 40.90 9.87
C SER A 290 -3.72 41.96 10.18
N GLY A 291 -3.60 42.90 9.24
CA GLY A 291 -2.66 44.02 9.28
C GLY A 291 -1.63 43.95 8.15
N ASN A 292 -1.48 42.80 7.50
CA ASN A 292 -0.56 42.58 6.37
C ASN A 292 -1.29 41.90 5.21
N ASP A 293 -1.29 42.53 4.03
CA ASP A 293 -1.67 41.91 2.75
C ASP A 293 -0.52 41.00 2.26
N ILE A 294 -0.83 39.99 1.45
CA ILE A 294 0.22 39.18 0.81
C ILE A 294 1.04 40.05 -0.15
N THR A 295 2.31 39.73 -0.37
CA THR A 295 3.14 40.46 -1.34
C THR A 295 2.78 40.05 -2.78
N ALA A 296 3.17 40.87 -3.76
CA ALA A 296 2.99 40.53 -5.18
C ALA A 296 3.72 39.24 -5.57
N LEU A 297 4.90 38.97 -4.99
CA LEU A 297 5.66 37.73 -5.21
C LEU A 297 4.92 36.52 -4.62
N GLN A 298 4.45 36.63 -3.38
CA GLN A 298 3.65 35.58 -2.74
C GLN A 298 2.39 35.28 -3.55
N ARG A 299 1.65 36.31 -3.99
CA ARG A 299 0.49 36.14 -4.89
C ARG A 299 0.85 35.34 -6.14
N SER A 300 1.97 35.64 -6.78
CA SER A 300 2.43 34.93 -7.99
C SER A 300 2.68 33.45 -7.73
N SER A 301 3.37 33.13 -6.63
CA SER A 301 3.69 31.74 -6.26
C SER A 301 2.45 30.95 -5.87
N LEU A 302 1.53 31.55 -5.13
CA LEU A 302 0.25 30.93 -4.75
C LEU A 302 -0.66 30.69 -5.96
N PHE A 303 -0.70 31.65 -6.89
CA PHE A 303 -1.39 31.47 -8.16
C PHE A 303 -0.79 30.31 -8.97
N THR A 304 0.54 30.25 -9.05
CA THR A 304 1.25 29.16 -9.77
C THR A 304 0.95 27.80 -9.14
N PHE A 305 1.05 27.71 -7.82
CA PHE A 305 0.74 26.50 -7.06
C PHE A 305 -0.69 26.02 -7.29
N ALA A 306 -1.68 26.91 -7.13
CA ALA A 306 -3.10 26.59 -7.29
C ALA A 306 -3.51 26.22 -8.73
N ASN A 307 -2.70 26.56 -9.74
CA ASN A 307 -2.90 26.17 -11.13
C ASN A 307 -2.09 24.93 -11.55
N THR A 308 -1.25 24.41 -10.67
CA THR A 308 -0.47 23.19 -10.94
C THR A 308 -1.36 21.96 -10.71
N PRO A 309 -1.39 20.98 -11.64
CA PRO A 309 -2.18 19.76 -11.47
C PRO A 309 -1.89 19.05 -10.14
N ARG A 310 -2.93 18.50 -9.51
CA ARG A 310 -2.85 17.75 -8.24
C ARG A 310 -2.31 18.53 -7.04
N LYS A 311 -2.36 19.87 -7.07
CA LYS A 311 -2.07 20.72 -5.91
C LYS A 311 -3.34 21.21 -5.23
N VAL A 312 -3.32 21.26 -3.90
CA VAL A 312 -4.45 21.76 -3.09
C VAL A 312 -3.98 22.90 -2.20
N LEU A 313 -4.64 24.05 -2.32
CA LEU A 313 -4.41 25.25 -1.55
C LEU A 313 -5.59 25.50 -0.60
N LEU A 314 -5.33 25.39 0.69
CA LEU A 314 -6.30 25.66 1.76
C LEU A 314 -5.96 26.99 2.42
N ILE A 315 -6.86 27.96 2.29
CA ILE A 315 -6.65 29.33 2.75
C ILE A 315 -7.49 29.56 4.00
N ALA A 316 -6.82 29.89 5.12
CA ALA A 316 -7.44 30.26 6.39
C ALA A 316 -7.07 31.70 6.74
N THR A 317 -8.05 32.56 7.02
CA THR A 317 -7.78 34.01 7.17
C THR A 317 -8.43 34.61 8.39
N GLU A 318 -7.68 35.38 9.19
CA GLU A 318 -8.23 36.14 10.31
C GLU A 318 -8.21 37.65 9.99
N PHE A 319 -9.38 38.29 9.97
CA PHE A 319 -9.56 39.70 9.53
C PHE A 319 -9.92 40.66 10.69
N TYR A 320 -8.95 41.22 11.41
CA TYR A 320 -9.13 42.32 12.38
C TYR A 320 -8.59 43.68 11.89
N GLY A 321 -9.17 44.79 12.36
CA GLY A 321 -8.48 46.09 12.33
C GLY A 321 -8.69 46.98 11.11
N GLY A 322 -9.80 46.84 10.37
CA GLY A 322 -10.18 47.78 9.32
C GLY A 322 -9.65 47.41 7.93
N LEU A 323 -10.30 47.96 6.90
CA LEU A 323 -10.07 47.73 5.46
C LEU A 323 -8.70 48.22 4.95
N GLY A 324 -7.59 47.85 5.60
CA GLY A 324 -6.26 48.00 5.00
C GLY A 324 -6.25 47.34 3.62
N SER A 325 -5.57 47.95 2.65
CA SER A 325 -5.58 47.56 1.23
C SER A 325 -5.21 46.08 1.00
N MET A 326 -6.21 45.19 0.92
CA MET A 326 -6.08 43.76 0.57
C MET A 326 -5.95 43.53 -0.96
N ASN A 327 -5.27 44.42 -1.66
CA ASN A 327 -5.27 44.45 -3.12
C ASN A 327 -4.64 43.18 -3.72
N ASN A 328 -3.61 42.60 -3.08
CA ASN A 328 -2.98 41.39 -3.56
C ASN A 328 -3.82 40.15 -3.22
N THR A 329 -4.43 40.06 -2.04
CA THR A 329 -5.36 38.96 -1.74
C THR A 329 -6.59 38.98 -2.65
N LEU A 330 -7.24 40.13 -2.82
CA LEU A 330 -8.35 40.27 -3.78
C LEU A 330 -7.87 39.99 -5.21
N GLY A 331 -6.66 40.42 -5.55
CA GLY A 331 -6.02 40.10 -6.81
C GLY A 331 -5.80 38.61 -7.02
N LEU A 332 -5.35 37.87 -6.00
CA LEU A 332 -5.20 36.41 -6.04
C LEU A 332 -6.56 35.76 -6.29
N LEU A 333 -7.58 36.11 -5.50
CA LEU A 333 -8.94 35.59 -5.66
C LEU A 333 -9.52 35.90 -7.05
N ASN A 334 -9.37 37.12 -7.54
CA ASN A 334 -9.79 37.50 -8.90
C ASN A 334 -9.09 36.65 -9.96
N SER A 335 -7.79 36.42 -9.83
CA SER A 335 -7.04 35.56 -10.76
C SER A 335 -7.45 34.09 -10.68
N LEU A 336 -7.78 33.58 -9.50
CA LEU A 336 -8.19 32.18 -9.30
C LEU A 336 -9.64 31.91 -9.74
N ILE A 337 -10.55 32.86 -9.47
CA ILE A 337 -11.97 32.77 -9.78
C ILE A 337 -12.22 33.10 -11.27
N GLY A 338 -11.64 34.20 -11.76
CA GLY A 338 -11.55 34.52 -13.19
C GLY A 338 -12.81 35.05 -13.88
N ASP A 339 -14.02 34.89 -13.30
CA ASP A 339 -15.30 35.30 -13.91
C ASP A 339 -16.02 36.43 -13.16
N ILE A 340 -15.46 36.90 -12.04
CA ILE A 340 -15.92 38.08 -11.31
C ILE A 340 -14.72 38.95 -10.91
N THR A 341 -14.99 40.21 -10.55
CA THR A 341 -13.99 41.12 -9.97
C THR A 341 -14.44 41.55 -8.58
N LEU A 342 -13.71 41.10 -7.57
CA LEU A 342 -13.79 41.51 -6.18
C LEU A 342 -12.99 42.79 -5.96
N THR A 343 -13.58 43.71 -5.21
CA THR A 343 -13.03 45.00 -4.81
C THR A 343 -13.12 45.16 -3.29
N SER A 344 -12.53 46.22 -2.74
CA SER A 344 -12.66 46.52 -1.31
C SER A 344 -14.10 46.75 -0.85
N ALA A 345 -15.02 47.13 -1.75
CA ALA A 345 -16.45 47.27 -1.46
C ALA A 345 -17.17 45.92 -1.28
N ASP A 346 -16.58 44.83 -1.77
CA ASP A 346 -17.11 43.47 -1.63
C ASP A 346 -16.66 42.79 -0.33
N ILE A 347 -15.83 43.48 0.47
CA ILE A 347 -15.46 43.06 1.82
C ILE A 347 -16.57 43.55 2.77
N VAL A 348 -17.24 42.62 3.45
CA VAL A 348 -18.37 42.91 4.33
C VAL A 348 -18.01 42.61 5.78
N ASN A 349 -18.68 43.29 6.72
CA ASN A 349 -18.53 42.97 8.13
C ASN A 349 -19.09 41.57 8.39
N ASN A 350 -18.29 40.72 9.02
CA ASN A 350 -18.75 39.47 9.60
C ASN A 350 -19.20 39.77 11.05
N PRO A 351 -20.51 39.87 11.34
CA PRO A 351 -20.97 40.07 12.71
C PRO A 351 -20.51 38.85 13.52
N ALA A 352 -19.78 39.08 14.62
CA ALA A 352 -19.14 38.03 15.42
C ALA A 352 -20.02 36.76 15.49
N VAL A 353 -19.58 35.70 14.82
CA VAL A 353 -20.32 34.43 14.71
C VAL A 353 -20.00 33.59 15.95
N ASN A 354 -20.31 34.15 17.13
CA ASN A 354 -20.35 33.37 18.35
C ASN A 354 -21.53 32.39 18.26
N ALA A 355 -21.38 31.22 18.90
CA ALA A 355 -22.40 30.20 19.06
C ALA A 355 -23.78 30.77 19.46
N THR A 356 -23.82 31.93 20.10
CA THR A 356 -25.01 32.60 20.64
C THR A 356 -25.80 33.51 19.68
N THR A 357 -25.25 34.00 18.56
CA THR A 357 -25.97 35.03 17.74
C THR A 357 -25.81 34.96 16.22
N GLY A 358 -25.11 33.98 15.63
CA GLY A 358 -25.12 33.89 14.15
C GLY A 358 -24.18 32.89 13.50
N MET A 359 -24.34 31.59 13.74
CA MET A 359 -23.59 30.56 13.00
C MET A 359 -23.96 30.54 11.51
N ALA A 360 -22.97 30.27 10.66
CA ALA A 360 -23.18 30.17 9.22
C ALA A 360 -23.94 28.89 8.85
N ASP A 361 -24.83 29.01 7.89
CA ASP A 361 -25.50 27.87 7.27
C ASP A 361 -24.53 27.17 6.32
N PHE A 362 -24.51 25.84 6.36
CA PHE A 362 -23.89 25.06 5.29
C PHE A 362 -24.76 25.10 4.03
N PHE A 363 -24.12 25.26 2.87
CA PHE A 363 -24.75 25.29 1.57
C PHE A 363 -24.22 24.16 0.71
N THR A 364 -25.12 23.54 -0.05
CA THR A 364 -24.74 22.58 -1.07
C THR A 364 -25.67 22.67 -2.27
N SER A 365 -25.09 22.51 -3.46
CA SER A 365 -25.82 22.34 -4.72
C SER A 365 -26.22 20.89 -4.98
N ASP A 366 -25.65 19.93 -4.24
CA ASP A 366 -25.97 18.51 -4.30
C ASP A 366 -26.15 17.95 -2.87
N PRO A 367 -27.33 18.13 -2.26
CA PRO A 367 -27.61 17.63 -0.91
C PRO A 367 -27.47 16.12 -0.75
N ALA A 368 -27.40 15.35 -1.84
CA ALA A 368 -27.26 13.90 -1.77
C ALA A 368 -25.79 13.47 -1.70
N ASN A 369 -24.88 14.12 -2.44
CA ASN A 369 -23.52 13.62 -2.66
C ASN A 369 -22.38 14.62 -2.40
N ASP A 370 -22.63 15.76 -1.76
CA ASP A 370 -21.58 16.73 -1.47
C ASP A 370 -20.47 16.12 -0.57
N PRO A 371 -19.24 15.90 -1.09
CA PRO A 371 -18.19 15.20 -0.33
C PRO A 371 -17.66 16.04 0.84
N PHE A 372 -17.96 17.34 0.89
CA PHE A 372 -17.54 18.23 1.97
C PHE A 372 -18.55 18.19 3.12
N LEU A 373 -19.85 18.14 2.78
CA LEU A 373 -20.91 18.08 3.80
C LEU A 373 -21.24 16.65 4.25
N LYS A 374 -21.01 15.65 3.40
CA LYS A 374 -21.33 14.22 3.62
C LYS A 374 -20.13 13.32 3.36
N GLY A 375 -18.97 13.71 3.87
CA GLY A 375 -17.74 12.96 3.67
C GLY A 375 -17.53 11.84 4.70
N ILE A 376 -16.36 11.19 4.59
CA ILE A 376 -16.00 10.01 5.37
C ILE A 376 -15.90 10.28 6.88
N PHE A 377 -15.72 11.54 7.29
CA PHE A 377 -15.66 11.93 8.70
C PHE A 377 -17.04 12.24 9.29
N GLY A 378 -18.09 12.33 8.47
CA GLY A 378 -19.47 12.50 8.93
C GLY A 378 -20.32 13.40 8.03
N ASP A 379 -21.61 13.45 8.35
CA ASP A 379 -22.63 14.30 7.72
C ASP A 379 -22.90 15.53 8.59
N VAL A 380 -22.72 16.73 8.03
CA VAL A 380 -22.98 18.01 8.71
C VAL A 380 -24.28 18.69 8.26
N THR A 381 -25.12 17.99 7.49
CA THR A 381 -26.42 18.51 7.03
C THR A 381 -27.30 18.86 8.22
N GLY A 382 -27.87 20.07 8.23
CA GLY A 382 -28.70 20.58 9.33
C GLY A 382 -27.90 21.05 10.55
N MET A 383 -26.58 20.91 10.54
CA MET A 383 -25.68 21.58 11.48
C MET A 383 -25.32 22.97 10.94
N LYS A 384 -24.60 23.74 11.75
CA LYS A 384 -24.06 25.03 11.34
C LYS A 384 -22.53 25.02 11.34
N PHE A 385 -21.96 26.00 10.68
CA PHE A 385 -20.55 26.33 10.75
C PHE A 385 -20.36 27.45 11.78
N ALA A 386 -19.75 27.13 12.93
CA ALA A 386 -19.24 28.14 13.85
C ALA A 386 -17.86 28.59 13.39
N ASP A 387 -17.55 29.88 13.56
CA ASP A 387 -16.18 30.38 13.53
C ASP A 387 -15.71 30.68 14.97
N GLN A 388 -14.47 31.15 15.15
CA GLN A 388 -14.03 31.63 16.47
C GLN A 388 -14.68 32.99 16.75
N ALA A 389 -15.25 33.13 17.95
CA ALA A 389 -16.19 34.18 18.35
C ALA A 389 -15.62 35.63 18.40
N SER A 390 -15.18 36.15 17.26
CA SER A 390 -14.62 37.48 17.14
C SER A 390 -15.09 38.16 15.87
N GLY A 391 -15.69 39.34 15.97
CA GLY A 391 -16.12 40.10 14.80
C GLY A 391 -14.94 40.37 13.85
N GLY A 392 -15.18 40.25 12.55
CA GLY A 392 -14.16 40.39 11.51
C GLY A 392 -14.73 40.86 10.16
N TYR A 393 -14.03 40.55 9.08
CA TYR A 393 -14.48 40.81 7.71
C TYR A 393 -14.59 39.53 6.91
N SER A 394 -15.41 39.56 5.86
CA SER A 394 -15.61 38.44 4.94
C SER A 394 -15.81 38.90 3.51
N ILE A 395 -15.85 37.96 2.58
CA ILE A 395 -16.23 38.26 1.19
C ILE A 395 -17.75 38.18 1.02
N SER A 396 -18.32 39.17 0.31
CA SER A 396 -19.75 39.26 0.05
C SER A 396 -20.31 38.03 -0.67
N LYS A 397 -21.30 37.39 -0.06
CA LYS A 397 -22.11 36.31 -0.67
C LYS A 397 -22.79 36.80 -1.95
N THR A 398 -23.35 38.00 -1.93
CA THR A 398 -24.02 38.60 -3.10
C THR A 398 -23.07 38.70 -4.28
N LYS A 399 -21.81 39.06 -4.03
CA LYS A 399 -20.79 39.14 -5.08
C LYS A 399 -20.34 37.76 -5.55
N LEU A 400 -20.00 36.86 -4.62
CA LEU A 400 -19.53 35.51 -4.96
C LEU A 400 -20.59 34.68 -5.68
N SER A 401 -21.87 34.89 -5.39
CA SER A 401 -22.98 34.19 -6.05
C SER A 401 -23.14 34.56 -7.53
N GLN A 402 -22.45 35.59 -8.02
CA GLN A 402 -22.41 35.95 -9.45
C GLN A 402 -21.41 35.07 -10.23
N SER A 403 -20.51 34.37 -9.55
CA SER A 403 -19.50 33.51 -10.17
C SER A 403 -20.05 32.11 -10.42
N ASN A 404 -19.83 31.60 -11.63
CA ASN A 404 -20.05 30.19 -11.96
C ASN A 404 -18.93 29.31 -11.40
N ASN A 405 -17.74 29.88 -11.19
CA ASN A 405 -16.53 29.19 -10.75
C ASN A 405 -16.43 29.04 -9.22
N VAL A 406 -17.35 29.63 -8.44
CA VAL A 406 -17.38 29.51 -6.97
C VAL A 406 -18.51 28.57 -6.52
N GLN A 407 -18.20 27.71 -5.55
CA GLN A 407 -19.17 26.98 -4.75
C GLN A 407 -19.10 27.52 -3.32
N ILE A 408 -20.15 28.23 -2.90
CA ILE A 408 -20.27 28.67 -1.51
C ILE A 408 -20.64 27.46 -0.65
N LEU A 409 -19.87 27.23 0.40
CA LEU A 409 -19.99 26.06 1.29
C LEU A 409 -20.58 26.44 2.64
N ALA A 410 -20.29 27.65 3.15
CA ALA A 410 -20.89 28.17 4.37
C ALA A 410 -21.03 29.69 4.33
N ALA A 411 -22.13 30.23 4.82
CA ALA A 411 -22.35 31.68 4.94
C ALA A 411 -23.38 32.06 6.01
N ASN A 412 -23.21 33.22 6.65
CA ASN A 412 -24.21 33.87 7.49
C ASN A 412 -24.67 35.17 6.81
N GLY A 413 -25.92 35.22 6.37
CA GLY A 413 -26.44 36.38 5.63
C GLY A 413 -25.60 36.68 4.37
N ASN A 414 -25.02 37.88 4.30
CA ASN A 414 -24.15 38.28 3.19
C ASN A 414 -22.65 37.95 3.42
N SER A 415 -22.30 37.34 4.56
CA SER A 415 -20.93 37.01 4.97
C SER A 415 -20.60 35.55 4.63
N VAL A 416 -19.61 35.28 3.78
CA VAL A 416 -19.25 33.90 3.37
C VAL A 416 -18.14 33.33 4.25
N SER A 417 -18.46 32.36 5.10
CA SER A 417 -17.47 31.70 5.97
C SER A 417 -16.60 30.67 5.24
N ALA A 418 -17.11 30.04 4.18
CA ALA A 418 -16.33 29.08 3.39
C ALA A 418 -16.77 28.99 1.93
N PHE A 419 -15.82 28.85 1.01
CA PHE A 419 -16.09 28.55 -0.40
C PHE A 419 -14.96 27.75 -1.08
N LYS A 420 -15.32 27.06 -2.17
CA LYS A 420 -14.40 26.36 -3.07
C LYS A 420 -14.38 27.02 -4.45
N VAL A 421 -13.22 27.07 -5.09
CA VAL A 421 -13.12 27.35 -6.53
C VAL A 421 -13.33 26.03 -7.29
N LYS A 422 -14.46 25.87 -8.00
CA LYS A 422 -14.95 24.57 -8.49
C LYS A 422 -13.92 23.76 -9.30
N ASN A 423 -13.16 24.42 -10.17
CA ASN A 423 -12.21 23.78 -11.09
C ASN A 423 -10.76 23.79 -10.60
N LYS A 424 -10.54 24.07 -9.30
CA LYS A 424 -9.21 24.07 -8.68
C LYS A 424 -9.26 23.36 -7.33
N GLY A 425 -8.11 22.94 -6.83
CA GLY A 425 -7.96 22.50 -5.45
C GLY A 425 -7.90 23.66 -4.47
N VAL A 426 -8.70 24.73 -4.63
CA VAL A 426 -8.63 25.93 -3.78
C VAL A 426 -9.85 26.01 -2.88
N PHE A 427 -9.60 26.06 -1.57
CA PHE A 427 -10.61 26.35 -0.56
C PHE A 427 -10.23 27.59 0.22
N TRP A 428 -11.25 28.36 0.54
CA TRP A 428 -11.15 29.51 1.42
C TRP A 428 -12.07 29.29 2.62
N VAL A 429 -11.53 29.50 3.81
CA VAL A 429 -12.26 29.45 5.07
C VAL A 429 -11.84 30.63 5.94
N GLU A 430 -12.82 31.32 6.50
CA GLU A 430 -12.60 32.50 7.31
C GLU A 430 -12.36 32.14 8.79
N ASP A 431 -11.80 33.13 9.51
CA ASP A 431 -11.40 33.12 10.93
C ASP A 431 -10.73 31.82 11.40
N GLY A 432 -9.83 31.31 10.54
CA GLY A 432 -8.96 30.22 10.97
C GLY A 432 -9.61 28.87 11.21
N ALA A 433 -10.90 28.73 10.91
CA ALA A 433 -11.74 27.62 11.35
C ALA A 433 -11.29 26.22 10.87
N PHE A 434 -10.27 26.15 10.01
CA PHE A 434 -9.45 24.94 9.91
C PHE A 434 -8.58 24.79 11.17
N PHE A 435 -9.09 24.07 12.17
CA PHE A 435 -8.29 23.59 13.31
C PHE A 435 -7.70 24.72 14.17
N SER A 436 -8.46 25.79 14.33
CA SER A 436 -8.22 26.90 15.24
C SER A 436 -8.32 26.44 16.70
N SER A 437 -7.20 26.07 17.30
CA SER A 437 -7.04 26.17 18.75
C SER A 437 -6.22 27.42 19.02
N GLN A 438 -6.79 28.42 19.70
CA GLN A 438 -6.06 29.63 20.09
C GLN A 438 -4.80 29.26 20.87
N SER A 439 -3.66 29.74 20.37
CA SER A 439 -2.41 30.03 21.08
C SER A 439 -2.29 29.58 22.54
N GLY A 440 -1.50 28.54 22.80
CA GLY A 440 -0.70 28.39 24.04
C GLY A 440 -1.44 28.24 25.38
N GLY A 441 -2.77 28.31 25.42
CA GLY A 441 -3.59 27.99 26.58
C GLY A 441 -4.23 26.61 26.39
N SER A 442 -4.30 25.83 27.46
CA SER A 442 -4.91 24.50 27.58
C SER A 442 -6.44 24.43 27.28
N GLY A 443 -6.99 25.35 26.48
CA GLY A 443 -8.44 25.57 26.34
C GLY A 443 -9.15 24.77 25.24
N PHE A 444 -8.45 24.29 24.22
CA PHE A 444 -9.06 23.44 23.17
C PHE A 444 -8.11 22.31 22.78
N LEU A 445 -7.66 21.55 23.78
CA LEU A 445 -7.14 20.21 23.52
C LEU A 445 -8.32 19.33 23.07
N PRO A 446 -8.11 18.33 22.21
CA PRO A 446 -9.09 17.27 22.06
C PRO A 446 -9.41 16.68 23.44
N GLY A 447 -10.62 16.98 23.96
CA GLY A 447 -11.04 16.61 25.32
C GLY A 447 -11.14 17.73 26.37
N SER A 448 -10.82 18.99 26.08
CA SER A 448 -11.18 20.11 26.98
C SER A 448 -12.60 20.56 26.66
N GLY A 449 -13.56 20.22 27.53
CA GLY A 449 -15.00 20.34 27.32
C GLY A 449 -15.60 21.75 27.20
N SER A 450 -14.96 22.68 26.50
CA SER A 450 -15.62 23.91 26.03
C SER A 450 -16.38 23.62 24.74
N SER A 451 -17.70 23.51 24.84
CA SER A 451 -18.65 23.19 23.76
C SER A 451 -18.80 24.28 22.69
N ALA A 452 -18.03 25.38 22.74
CA ALA A 452 -18.20 26.58 21.93
C ALA A 452 -16.99 26.86 21.03
N GLY A 453 -17.01 26.35 19.80
CA GLY A 453 -16.01 26.66 18.77
C GLY A 453 -16.24 25.93 17.43
N PRO A 454 -15.48 26.24 16.38
CA PRO A 454 -15.50 25.52 15.10
C PRO A 454 -15.06 24.04 15.23
N ASP A 455 -14.24 23.74 16.24
CA ASP A 455 -13.36 22.58 16.28
C ASP A 455 -13.64 21.67 17.48
N CYS A 456 -14.49 20.66 17.32
CA CYS A 456 -14.73 19.64 18.34
C CYS A 456 -14.17 18.28 17.94
N TYR A 457 -13.41 17.69 18.85
CA TYR A 457 -12.80 16.37 18.68
C TYR A 457 -13.01 15.51 19.94
N THR A 458 -12.97 14.18 19.79
CA THR A 458 -12.96 13.27 20.94
C THR A 458 -11.75 13.54 21.85
N PRO A 459 -11.81 13.21 23.16
CA PRO A 459 -10.65 13.29 24.02
C PRO A 459 -9.42 12.59 23.44
N TYR A 460 -8.25 13.21 23.56
CA TYR A 460 -6.99 12.65 23.07
C TYR A 460 -6.64 11.35 23.81
N ALA A 461 -6.46 10.27 23.07
CA ALA A 461 -6.10 8.95 23.60
C ALA A 461 -4.73 8.46 23.09
N GLY A 462 -3.71 9.31 23.14
CA GLY A 462 -2.36 8.95 22.65
C GLY A 462 -2.34 8.77 21.13
N VAL A 463 -1.70 7.71 20.63
CA VAL A 463 -1.60 7.43 19.17
C VAL A 463 -2.97 7.11 18.54
N MET A 464 -3.95 6.67 19.34
CA MET A 464 -5.34 6.54 18.87
C MET A 464 -5.95 7.91 18.51
N GLY A 465 -5.38 9.02 19.02
CA GLY A 465 -5.65 10.41 18.66
C GLY A 465 -7.10 10.86 18.90
N ALA A 466 -7.58 11.81 18.10
CA ALA A 466 -8.87 12.46 18.31
C ALA A 466 -9.71 12.56 17.02
N LYS A 467 -10.92 11.99 17.04
CA LYS A 467 -11.86 12.03 15.90
C LYS A 467 -12.62 13.36 15.85
N PRO A 468 -12.84 13.96 14.68
CA PRO A 468 -13.81 15.05 14.52
C PRO A 468 -15.19 14.62 15.00
N ILE A 469 -15.85 15.47 15.76
CA ILE A 469 -17.21 15.25 16.25
C ILE A 469 -18.02 16.53 16.14
N GLN A 470 -19.33 16.38 16.16
CA GLN A 470 -20.24 17.49 16.31
C GLN A 470 -19.97 18.22 17.65
N CYS A 471 -19.87 19.54 17.62
CA CYS A 471 -19.91 20.32 18.86
C CYS A 471 -21.31 20.29 19.46
N GLY A 472 -21.40 19.93 20.74
CA GLY A 472 -22.64 20.09 21.51
C GLY A 472 -23.12 21.55 21.50
N PRO A 473 -24.40 21.81 21.78
CA PRO A 473 -24.95 23.15 21.65
C PRO A 473 -24.22 24.14 22.56
N SER A 474 -23.50 25.09 21.98
CA SER A 474 -22.77 26.13 22.72
C SER A 474 -23.55 27.39 22.97
N SER A 475 -24.85 27.38 22.72
CA SER A 475 -25.67 28.54 22.99
C SER A 475 -26.94 28.22 23.70
N THR A 476 -27.40 29.25 24.38
CA THR A 476 -28.78 29.48 24.78
C THR A 476 -29.81 29.27 23.65
N GLN A 477 -29.41 28.93 22.40
CA GLN A 477 -30.27 28.59 21.25
C GLN A 477 -30.21 27.12 20.79
N GLY A 478 -29.38 26.24 21.38
CA GLY A 478 -29.46 24.80 21.14
C GLY A 478 -28.95 24.28 19.78
N THR A 479 -28.12 25.04 19.04
CA THR A 479 -27.66 24.65 17.69
C THR A 479 -26.28 23.99 17.69
N ASN A 480 -26.12 22.91 16.92
CA ASN A 480 -24.90 22.11 16.83
C ASN A 480 -23.95 22.62 15.73
N SER A 481 -22.64 22.57 15.98
CA SER A 481 -21.60 22.88 14.97
C SER A 481 -21.04 21.61 14.34
N GLY A 482 -20.86 21.62 13.02
CA GLY A 482 -20.20 20.56 12.24
C GLY A 482 -18.80 20.92 11.73
N GLY A 483 -18.21 22.02 12.19
CA GLY A 483 -16.97 22.59 11.63
C GLY A 483 -15.79 21.62 11.53
N SER A 484 -15.48 20.86 12.59
CA SER A 484 -14.39 19.86 12.58
C SER A 484 -14.64 18.71 11.61
N ILE A 485 -15.89 18.23 11.50
CA ILE A 485 -16.27 17.18 10.55
C ILE A 485 -16.12 17.70 9.12
N PHE A 486 -16.60 18.91 8.85
CA PHE A 486 -16.45 19.58 7.56
C PHE A 486 -14.97 19.76 7.17
N SER A 487 -14.14 20.22 8.10
CA SER A 487 -12.68 20.33 7.92
C SER A 487 -12.04 18.96 7.63
N GLY A 488 -12.41 17.91 8.37
CA GLY A 488 -11.95 16.55 8.12
C GLY A 488 -12.33 16.04 6.72
N ASN A 489 -13.56 16.32 6.29
CA ASN A 489 -14.05 15.96 4.95
C ASN A 489 -13.26 16.68 3.84
N ILE A 490 -12.96 17.98 3.99
CA ILE A 490 -12.12 18.72 3.04
C ILE A 490 -10.70 18.13 2.98
N ILE A 491 -10.08 17.85 4.13
CA ILE A 491 -8.74 17.25 4.16
C ILE A 491 -8.73 15.89 3.48
N PHE A 492 -9.73 15.04 3.74
CA PHE A 492 -9.84 13.76 3.04
C PHE A 492 -9.99 13.94 1.53
N TRP A 493 -10.87 14.82 1.08
CA TRP A 493 -11.04 15.13 -0.33
C TRP A 493 -9.73 15.63 -0.97
N ALA A 494 -8.98 16.47 -0.26
CA ALA A 494 -7.69 16.99 -0.71
C ALA A 494 -6.68 15.86 -0.90
N LEU A 495 -6.61 14.92 0.04
CA LEU A 495 -5.78 13.71 -0.06
C LEU A 495 -6.20 12.82 -1.24
N GLN A 496 -7.49 12.79 -1.59
CA GLN A 496 -7.99 12.06 -2.76
C GLN A 496 -7.56 12.72 -4.07
N GLN A 497 -7.40 14.05 -4.15
CA GLN A 497 -6.95 14.72 -5.38
C GLN A 497 -5.50 14.41 -5.77
N LEU A 498 -4.74 13.82 -4.85
CA LEU A 498 -3.38 13.39 -5.10
C LEU A 498 -3.35 12.07 -5.88
N GLN A 499 -4.46 11.31 -5.91
CA GLN A 499 -4.68 10.07 -6.68
C GLN A 499 -4.72 10.34 -8.18
#